data_AF-A0A1I7IKK5-F1
#
_entry.id   AF-A0A1I7IKK5-F1
#
_cell.length_a   1.000
_cell.length_b   1.000
_cell.length_c   1.000
_cell.angle_alpha   90.00
_cell.angle_beta   90.00
_cell.angle_gamma   90.00
#
_symmetry.space_group_name_H-M   'P 1'
#
loop_
_entity.id
_entity.type
_entity.pdbx_description
1 polymer ?
#
loop_
_entity_poly.entity_id
_entity_poly.type
_entity_poly.pdbx_seq_one_letter_code
_entity_poly.pdbx_strand_id
1 'polypeptide(L)'
;MTDLTPAIIVTCGLLCDIFGAYLIAKNILKPFASPYMRDIGDSGTLNGGALIIENPDYKRDETSYLKSAKFGFYLLLFGFVLQGVGTW
;
A
#
# COMPACT_ATOMS: atom_id res chain seq x y z
N MET A 1 28.92 25.15 19.19
CA MET A 1 27.53 24.95 18.73
C MET A 1 27.54 23.65 17.96
N THR A 2 26.90 22.61 18.48
CA THR A 2 26.80 21.31 17.80
C THR A 2 25.93 21.47 16.57
N ASP A 3 26.46 21.09 15.41
CA ASP A 3 25.75 21.13 14.14
C ASP A 3 24.56 20.16 14.23
N LEU A 4 23.36 20.71 14.45
CA LEU A 4 22.11 19.94 14.57
C LEU A 4 21.57 19.49 13.21
N THR A 5 22.12 20.05 12.14
CA THR A 5 21.74 19.83 10.74
C THR A 5 21.66 18.35 10.36
N PRO A 6 22.69 17.50 10.58
CA PRO A 6 22.60 16.06 10.27
C PRO A 6 21.52 15.33 11.07
N ALA A 7 21.36 15.66 12.36
CA ALA A 7 20.34 15.04 13.21
C ALA A 7 18.91 15.39 12.74
N ILE A 8 18.69 16.62 12.29
CA ILE A 8 17.41 17.05 11.72
C ILE A 8 17.13 16.30 10.41
N ILE A 9 18.13 16.17 9.52
CA ILE A 9 18.01 15.48 8.23
C ILE A 9 17.66 13.99 8.46
N VAL A 10 18.36 13.31 9.37
CA VAL A 10 18.08 11.91 9.73
C VAL A 10 16.69 11.77 10.34
N THR A 11 16.27 12.68 11.22
CA THR A 11 14.94 12.65 11.84
C THR A 11 13.83 12.84 10.82
N CYS A 12 13.99 13.77 9.87
CA CYS A 12 13.06 13.96 8.75
C CYS A 12 12.98 12.71 7.86
N GLY A 13 14.11 12.06 7.60
CA GLY A 13 14.16 10.80 6.87
C GLY A 13 13.41 9.68 7.59
N LEU A 14 13.60 9.55 8.91
CA LEU A 14 12.92 8.56 9.73
C LEU A 14 11.39 8.75 9.74
N LEU A 15 10.93 10.00 9.81
CA LEU A 15 9.50 10.31 9.74
C LEU A 15 8.89 9.95 8.37
N CYS A 16 9.62 10.19 7.28
CA CYS A 16 9.22 9.76 5.94
C CYS A 16 9.07 8.24 5.86
N ASP A 17 10.01 7.50 6.45
CA ASP A 17 9.98 6.04 6.46
C ASP A 17 8.80 5.49 7.26
N ILE A 18 8.55 6.03 8.46
CA ILE A 18 7.40 5.62 9.29
C ILE A 18 6.09 5.84 8.55
N PHE A 19 5.94 7.00 7.91
CA PHE A 19 4.71 7.32 7.17
C PHE A 19 4.56 6.46 5.90
N GLY A 20 5.65 6.23 5.17
CA GLY A 20 5.68 5.34 4.01
C GLY A 20 5.33 3.91 4.36
N ALA A 21 5.93 3.36 5.43
CA ALA A 21 5.64 2.03 5.94
C ALA A 21 4.18 1.89 6.39
N TYR A 22 3.62 2.89 7.07
CA TYR A 22 2.22 2.91 7.47
C TYR A 22 1.27 2.85 6.27
N LEU A 23 1.55 3.63 5.21
CA LEU A 23 0.76 3.60 3.98
C LEU A 23 0.82 2.24 3.29
N ILE A 24 1.99 1.61 3.23
CA ILE A 24 2.13 0.27 2.66
C ILE A 24 1.37 -0.76 3.51
N ALA A 25 1.53 -0.76 4.84
CA ALA A 25 0.86 -1.70 5.73
C ALA A 25 -0.67 -1.59 5.62
N LYS A 26 -1.22 -0.38 5.56
CA LYS A 26 -2.65 -0.13 5.35
C LYS A 26 -3.15 -0.71 4.03
N ASN A 27 -2.35 -0.65 2.96
CA ASN A 27 -2.70 -1.20 1.65
C ASN A 27 -2.55 -2.73 1.58
N ILE A 28 -1.69 -3.34 2.39
CA ILE A 28 -1.57 -4.81 2.48
C ILE A 28 -2.73 -5.42 3.28
N LEU A 29 -3.22 -4.72 4.31
CA LEU A 29 -4.31 -5.22 5.16
C LEU A 29 -5.69 -5.14 4.49
N LYS A 30 -5.91 -4.21 3.56
CA LYS A 30 -7.22 -4.02 2.91
C LYS A 30 -7.65 -5.11 1.92
N PRO A 31 -6.78 -5.71 1.10
CA PRO A 31 -7.12 -6.83 0.21
C PRO A 31 -7.72 -8.04 0.94
N PHE A 32 -7.43 -8.23 2.24
CA PHE A 32 -8.05 -9.29 3.04
C PHE A 32 -9.54 -9.03 3.36
N ALA A 33 -10.04 -7.82 3.13
CA ALA A 33 -11.42 -7.45 3.49
C ALA A 33 -12.44 -7.76 2.39
N SER A 34 -12.02 -8.06 1.15
CA SER A 34 -12.95 -8.32 0.03
C SER A 34 -12.47 -9.49 -0.84
N PRO A 35 -13.37 -10.43 -1.21
CA PRO A 35 -13.01 -11.58 -2.03
C PRO A 35 -12.67 -11.16 -3.48
N TYR A 36 -11.54 -11.66 -3.98
CA TYR A 36 -11.04 -11.45 -5.35
C TYR A 36 -12.01 -11.97 -6.42
N MET A 37 -12.61 -13.13 -6.15
CA MET A 37 -13.57 -13.80 -7.01
C MET A 37 -14.95 -13.73 -6.35
N ARG A 38 -15.98 -13.43 -7.15
CA ARG A 38 -17.36 -13.55 -6.73
C ARG A 38 -18.02 -14.62 -7.59
N ASP A 39 -18.61 -15.62 -6.93
CA ASP A 39 -19.53 -16.52 -7.61
C ASP A 39 -20.86 -15.80 -7.77
N ILE A 40 -21.27 -15.60 -9.02
CA ILE A 40 -22.59 -15.07 -9.37
C ILE A 40 -23.47 -16.16 -10.01
N GLY A 41 -23.04 -17.43 -9.92
CA GLY A 41 -23.82 -18.57 -10.34
C GLY A 41 -25.16 -18.61 -9.61
N ASP A 42 -26.24 -18.74 -10.38
CA ASP A 42 -27.58 -18.85 -9.82
C ASP A 42 -27.78 -20.26 -9.26
N SER A 43 -27.52 -20.41 -7.95
CA SER A 43 -27.66 -21.68 -7.21
C SER A 43 -29.11 -22.21 -7.11
N GLY A 44 -30.06 -21.64 -7.85
CA GLY A 44 -31.47 -22.08 -7.90
C GLY A 44 -32.03 -22.45 -9.27
N THR A 45 -31.26 -22.39 -10.36
CA THR A 45 -31.77 -22.68 -11.72
C THR A 45 -31.45 -24.09 -12.19
N LEU A 46 -32.34 -24.67 -13.01
CA LEU A 46 -32.25 -26.04 -13.56
C LEU A 46 -30.97 -26.34 -14.39
N ASN A 47 -30.14 -25.32 -14.66
CA ASN A 47 -28.82 -25.38 -15.32
C ASN A 47 -27.81 -24.42 -14.65
N GLY A 48 -27.91 -24.19 -13.34
CA GLY A 48 -27.02 -23.29 -12.61
C GLY A 48 -25.59 -23.85 -12.54
N GLY A 49 -24.70 -23.35 -13.40
CA GLY A 49 -23.25 -23.55 -13.30
C GLY A 49 -22.61 -22.46 -12.45
N ALA A 50 -21.56 -22.80 -11.70
CA ALA A 50 -20.74 -21.81 -11.01
C ALA A 50 -20.14 -20.85 -12.06
N LEU A 51 -20.51 -19.58 -11.99
CA LEU A 51 -19.94 -18.54 -12.85
C LEU A 51 -19.04 -17.68 -11.96
N ILE A 52 -17.79 -18.11 -11.88
CA ILE A 52 -16.76 -17.39 -11.14
C ILE A 52 -16.29 -16.23 -12.01
N ILE A 53 -16.65 -15.01 -11.61
CA ILE A 53 -16.16 -13.79 -12.24
C ILE A 53 -15.24 -13.04 -11.27
N GLU A 54 -14.25 -12.34 -11.81
CA GLU A 54 -13.48 -11.37 -11.02
C GLU A 54 -14.41 -10.26 -10.54
N ASN A 55 -14.29 -9.91 -9.26
CA ASN A 55 -15.10 -8.87 -8.68
C ASN A 55 -14.68 -7.50 -9.28
N PRO A 56 -15.54 -6.80 -10.05
CA PRO A 56 -15.20 -5.51 -10.63
C PRO A 56 -14.93 -4.45 -9.56
N ASP A 57 -15.54 -4.58 -8.38
CA ASP A 57 -15.30 -3.69 -7.23
C ASP A 57 -13.91 -3.91 -6.64
N TYR A 58 -13.42 -5.16 -6.62
CA TYR A 58 -12.05 -5.48 -6.21
C TYR A 58 -11.02 -4.82 -7.14
N LYS A 59 -11.21 -4.93 -8.46
CA LYS A 59 -10.29 -4.37 -9.48
C LYS A 59 -10.21 -2.84 -9.41
N ARG A 60 -11.34 -2.18 -9.13
CA ARG A 60 -11.41 -0.72 -8.99
C ARG A 60 -10.68 -0.25 -7.73
N ASP A 61 -10.85 -0.97 -6.63
CA ASP A 61 -10.19 -0.68 -5.36
C ASP A 61 -8.68 -0.99 -5.41
N GLU A 62 -8.28 -2.08 -6.07
CA GLU A 62 -6.89 -2.48 -6.29
C GLU A 62 -6.05 -1.37 -6.95
N THR A 63 -6.60 -0.70 -7.96
CA THR A 63 -5.90 0.40 -8.65
C THR A 63 -5.64 1.59 -7.72
N SER A 64 -6.55 1.85 -6.79
CA SER A 64 -6.40 2.90 -5.78
C SER A 64 -5.35 2.50 -4.73
N TYR A 65 -5.36 1.24 -4.30
CA TYR A 65 -4.37 0.69 -3.37
C TYR A 65 -2.96 0.69 -3.94
N LEU A 66 -2.80 0.29 -5.20
CA LEU A 66 -1.51 0.30 -5.89
C LEU A 66 -0.91 1.71 -5.98
N LYS A 67 -1.73 2.74 -6.20
CA LYS A 67 -1.26 4.14 -6.18
C LYS A 67 -0.78 4.56 -4.80
N SER A 68 -1.52 4.23 -3.75
CA SER A 68 -1.14 4.57 -2.37
C SER A 68 0.08 3.78 -1.89
N ALA A 69 0.21 2.51 -2.27
CA ALA A 69 1.38 1.68 -1.98
C ALA A 69 2.64 2.18 -2.71
N LYS A 70 2.51 2.55 -4.00
CA LYS A 70 3.60 3.19 -4.75
C LYS A 70 4.04 4.50 -4.09
N PHE A 71 3.10 5.33 -3.65
CA PHE A 71 3.42 6.57 -2.93
C PHE A 71 4.16 6.29 -1.62
N GLY A 72 3.70 5.31 -0.83
CA GLY A 72 4.40 4.87 0.38
C GLY A 72 5.81 4.35 0.10
N PHE A 73 6.01 3.65 -1.01
CA PHE A 73 7.33 3.17 -1.44
C PHE A 73 8.27 4.31 -1.82
N TYR A 74 7.79 5.34 -2.52
CA TYR A 74 8.60 6.52 -2.81
C TYR A 74 9.00 7.28 -1.54
N LEU A 75 8.11 7.35 -0.55
CA LEU A 75 8.40 7.94 0.77
C LEU A 75 9.52 7.19 1.51
N LEU A 76 9.49 5.85 1.48
CA LEU A 76 10.55 5.01 2.06
C LEU A 76 11.88 5.21 1.33
N LEU A 77 11.86 5.27 0.01
CA LEU A 77 13.07 5.50 -0.77
C LEU A 77 13.68 6.87 -0.44
N PHE A 78 12.83 7.89 -0.31
CA PHE A 78 13.25 9.25 0.02
C PHE A 78 13.78 9.35 1.46
N GLY A 79 13.12 8.70 2.43
CA GLY A 79 13.57 8.67 3.82
C GLY A 79 14.91 7.96 3.99
N PHE A 80 15.12 6.85 3.27
CA PHE A 80 16.41 6.17 3.20
C PHE A 80 17.53 7.06 2.64
N VAL A 81 17.27 7.78 1.53
CA VAL A 81 18.24 8.71 0.94
C VAL A 81 18.57 9.86 1.91
N LEU A 82 17.56 10.44 2.55
CA LEU A 82 17.74 11.49 3.56
C LEU A 82 18.62 11.02 4.72
N GLN A 83 18.37 9.83 5.26
CA GLN A 83 19.22 9.26 6.30
C GLN A 83 20.64 9.05 5.79
N GLY A 84 20.82 8.52 4.58
CA GLY A 84 22.14 8.37 3.96
C GLY A 84 22.91 9.68 3.86
N VAL A 85 22.26 10.77 3.44
CA VAL A 85 22.87 12.12 3.36
C VAL A 85 23.16 12.70 4.75
N GLY A 86 22.28 12.50 5.73
CA GLY A 86 22.49 12.99 7.09
C GLY A 86 23.56 12.21 7.87
N THR A 87 23.91 11.00 7.41
CA THR A 87 24.96 10.17 8.02
C THR A 87 26.34 10.38 7.38
N TRP A 88 26.39 10.93 6.16
CA TRP A 88 27.61 11.24 5.40
C TRP A 88 28.15 12.64 5.73
#